data_AF-A0A4Q3B3Y3-F1
#
_entry.id   AF-A0A4Q3B3Y3-F1
#
_cell.length_a   1.000
_cell.length_b   1.000
_cell.length_c   1.000
_cell.angle_alpha   90.00
_cell.angle_beta   90.00
_cell.angle_gamma   90.00
#
_symmetry.space_group_name_H-M   'P 1'
#
loop_
_entity.id
_entity.type
_entity.pdbx_description
1 polymer ?
#
loop_
_entity_poly.entity_id
_entity_poly.type
_entity_poly.pdbx_seq_one_letter_code
_entity_poly.pdbx_strand_id
1 'polypeptide(L)'
;LEQSSKQKRLWVIDIEKKDVLYNTYVSHGKRSGNEYAKQFSNRQDSNMSSPGFYVTKETYTGKHGLSLKLDGLDEGFNTNARERCIVMHGAEYASESTIEKLGFLGRSEGCPAIPVELHEAIISQVAGKTCIFVNAPVGNYKSAYLNQNKAVQEFMKDQKFS
;
A
#
# COMPACT_ATOMS: atom_id res chain seq x y z
N LEU A 1 4.77 -4.06 2.36
CA LEU A 1 5.99 -3.89 1.54
C LEU A 1 7.20 -4.68 2.04
N GLU A 2 7.13 -5.35 3.20
CA GLU A 2 8.16 -6.29 3.66
C GLU A 2 8.26 -7.56 2.81
N GLN A 3 7.13 -8.07 2.31
CA GLN A 3 7.07 -9.25 1.47
C GLN A 3 7.54 -8.97 0.03
N SER A 4 8.01 -10.02 -0.66
CA SER A 4 8.37 -9.99 -2.09
C SER A 4 7.26 -9.38 -2.95
N SER A 5 7.63 -8.58 -3.96
CA SER A 5 6.68 -8.06 -4.94
C SER A 5 6.02 -9.14 -5.82
N LYS A 6 6.60 -10.34 -5.85
CA LYS A 6 6.08 -11.48 -6.60
C LYS A 6 4.88 -12.14 -5.92
N GLN A 7 4.57 -11.73 -4.69
CA GLN A 7 3.47 -12.26 -3.91
C GLN A 7 2.28 -11.29 -3.91
N LYS A 8 1.08 -11.84 -3.77
CA LYS A 8 -0.15 -11.06 -3.56
C LYS A 8 -0.12 -10.48 -2.14
N ARG A 9 0.41 -9.26 -2.04
CA ARG A 9 0.73 -8.58 -0.76
C ARG A 9 -0.14 -7.35 -0.47
N LEU A 10 -1.16 -7.10 -1.29
CA LEU A 10 -2.26 -6.19 -0.97
C LEU A 10 -3.42 -6.99 -0.39
N TRP A 11 -4.00 -6.49 0.68
CA TRP A 11 -5.19 -7.04 1.31
C TRP A 11 -6.22 -5.92 1.46
N VAL A 12 -7.44 -6.17 0.97
CA VAL A 12 -8.59 -5.29 1.19
C VAL A 12 -9.56 -6.08 2.05
N ILE A 13 -9.86 -5.55 3.24
CA ILE A 13 -10.54 -6.28 4.30
C ILE A 13 -11.76 -5.47 4.73
N ASP A 14 -12.91 -6.15 4.82
CA ASP A 14 -14.10 -5.64 5.48
C ASP A 14 -14.00 -6.02 6.97
N ILE A 15 -13.68 -5.05 7.82
CA ILE A 15 -13.43 -5.28 9.25
C ILE A 15 -14.72 -5.66 9.98
N GLU A 16 -15.86 -5.10 9.57
CA GLU A 16 -17.16 -5.39 10.21
C GLU A 16 -17.59 -6.82 9.91
N LYS A 17 -17.43 -7.26 8.65
CA LYS A 17 -17.78 -8.63 8.24
C LYS A 17 -16.69 -9.66 8.55
N LYS A 18 -15.47 -9.21 8.89
CA LYS A 18 -14.27 -10.05 9.05
C LYS A 18 -13.91 -10.83 7.79
N ASP A 19 -14.14 -10.21 6.62
CA ASP A 19 -13.95 -10.84 5.31
C ASP A 19 -12.79 -10.21 4.53
N VAL A 20 -12.05 -11.04 3.80
CA VAL A 20 -11.07 -10.59 2.81
C VAL A 20 -11.78 -10.40 1.47
N LEU A 21 -11.95 -9.14 1.05
CA LEU A 21 -12.58 -8.80 -0.22
C LEU A 21 -11.62 -9.01 -1.40
N TYR A 22 -10.35 -8.65 -1.22
CA TYR A 22 -9.33 -8.80 -2.26
C TYR A 22 -7.97 -9.17 -1.65
N ASN A 23 -7.28 -10.11 -2.30
CA ASN A 23 -5.86 -10.37 -2.12
C ASN A 23 -5.15 -10.36 -3.48
N THR A 24 -4.28 -9.38 -3.70
CA THR A 24 -3.68 -9.16 -5.03
C THR A 24 -2.30 -8.48 -4.98
N TYR A 25 -1.71 -8.24 -6.16
CA TYR A 25 -0.43 -7.58 -6.32
C TYR A 25 -0.50 -6.08 -6.00
N VAL A 26 0.60 -5.54 -5.50
CA VAL A 26 0.80 -4.09 -5.36
C VAL A 26 2.28 -3.76 -5.50
N SER A 27 2.57 -2.77 -6.33
CA SER A 27 3.92 -2.27 -6.58
C SER A 27 4.44 -1.40 -5.44
N HIS A 28 5.73 -1.08 -5.51
CA HIS A 28 6.38 -0.06 -4.69
C HIS A 28 7.21 0.87 -5.59
N GLY A 29 7.72 1.96 -5.02
CA GLY A 29 8.52 2.94 -5.76
C GLY A 29 9.82 2.38 -6.33
N LYS A 30 10.20 2.80 -7.54
CA LYS A 30 11.37 2.31 -8.28
C LYS A 30 12.70 2.50 -7.53
N ARG A 31 12.80 3.50 -6.66
CA ARG A 31 13.98 3.72 -5.80
C ARG A 31 13.90 3.04 -4.44
N SER A 32 12.82 2.30 -4.15
CA SER A 32 12.71 1.50 -2.92
C SER A 32 13.40 0.14 -3.02
N GLY A 33 13.64 -0.38 -4.23
CA GLY A 33 14.28 -1.68 -4.46
C GLY A 33 13.78 -2.35 -5.74
N ASN A 34 14.26 -3.57 -6.03
CA ASN A 34 13.77 -4.41 -7.14
C ASN A 34 12.59 -5.28 -6.65
N GLU A 35 12.82 -6.55 -6.31
CA GLU A 35 11.78 -7.43 -5.79
C GLU A 35 11.29 -7.03 -4.39
N TYR A 36 12.24 -6.67 -3.52
CA TYR A 36 11.99 -6.26 -2.14
C TYR A 36 12.19 -4.75 -2.00
N ALA A 37 11.25 -4.08 -1.33
CA ALA A 37 11.41 -2.70 -0.92
C ALA A 37 12.29 -2.65 0.34
N LYS A 38 13.44 -1.99 0.23
CA LYS A 38 14.45 -1.85 1.30
C LYS A 38 14.65 -0.40 1.73
N GLN A 39 14.28 0.55 0.88
CA GLN A 39 14.45 1.98 1.14
C GLN A 39 13.12 2.72 0.99
N PHE A 40 12.92 3.71 1.86
CA PHE A 40 11.66 4.44 1.94
C PHE A 40 11.95 5.93 2.18
N SER A 41 11.04 6.79 1.72
CA SER A 41 11.22 8.23 1.88
C SER A 41 9.89 8.97 1.85
N ASN A 42 9.79 10.01 2.66
CA ASN A 42 8.71 11.00 2.64
C ASN A 42 9.07 12.23 1.77
N ARG A 43 10.22 12.24 1.10
CA ARG A 43 10.69 13.43 0.36
C ARG A 43 10.07 13.50 -1.04
N GLN A 44 9.80 14.73 -1.49
CA GLN A 44 9.48 15.05 -2.87
C GLN A 44 10.54 14.46 -3.82
N ASP A 45 10.11 13.96 -4.98
CA ASP A 45 10.95 13.42 -6.06
C ASP A 45 11.88 12.26 -5.65
N SER A 46 11.65 11.67 -4.47
CA SER A 46 12.42 10.52 -4.00
C SER A 46 12.18 9.28 -4.85
N ASN A 47 11.02 9.17 -5.52
CA ASN A 47 10.59 7.98 -6.25
C ASN A 47 10.58 6.70 -5.41
N MET A 48 10.46 6.85 -4.08
CA MET A 48 10.39 5.78 -3.09
C MET A 48 8.99 5.71 -2.51
N SER A 49 8.55 4.54 -2.08
CA SER A 49 7.37 4.43 -1.24
C SER A 49 7.64 4.94 0.18
N SER A 50 6.59 5.29 0.91
CA SER A 50 6.64 5.65 2.33
C SER A 50 5.74 4.70 3.15
N PRO A 51 6.17 4.26 4.35
CA PRO A 51 5.37 3.36 5.18
C PRO A 51 4.29 4.11 5.95
N GLY A 52 3.43 3.36 6.63
CA GLY A 52 2.48 3.87 7.62
C GLY A 52 1.04 4.02 7.12
N PHE A 53 0.25 4.73 7.92
CA PHE A 53 -1.16 4.97 7.69
C PHE A 53 -1.39 6.11 6.70
N TYR A 54 -2.30 5.84 5.78
CA TYR A 54 -2.88 6.80 4.86
C TYR A 54 -4.40 6.79 5.02
N VAL A 55 -5.05 7.92 4.78
CA VAL A 55 -6.50 8.02 4.64
C VAL A 55 -6.84 8.11 3.16
N THR A 56 -7.83 7.33 2.73
CA THR A 56 -8.36 7.41 1.37
C THR A 56 -9.22 8.65 1.21
N LYS A 57 -9.07 9.34 0.09
CA LYS A 57 -9.74 10.62 -0.15
C LYS A 57 -10.51 10.59 -1.46
N GLU A 58 -10.54 11.69 -2.19
CA GLU A 58 -11.27 11.80 -3.43
C GLU A 58 -10.61 11.01 -4.57
N THR A 59 -11.43 10.54 -5.50
CA THR A 59 -10.97 9.94 -6.75
C THR A 59 -10.84 11.00 -7.83
N TYR A 60 -10.08 10.67 -8.86
CA TYR A 60 -10.04 11.42 -10.11
C TYR A 60 -9.68 10.47 -11.26
N THR A 61 -9.96 10.90 -12.49
CA THR A 61 -9.58 10.16 -13.70
C THR A 61 -8.41 10.88 -14.38
N GLY A 62 -7.32 10.16 -14.59
CA GLY A 62 -6.12 10.69 -15.25
C GLY A 62 -5.49 9.70 -16.21
N LYS A 63 -4.20 9.84 -16.49
CA LYS A 63 -3.45 8.96 -17.41
C LYS A 63 -3.44 7.47 -17.01
N HIS A 64 -3.76 7.17 -15.76
CA HIS A 64 -3.81 5.80 -15.22
C HIS A 64 -5.26 5.31 -15.00
N GLY A 65 -6.25 5.96 -15.63
CA GLY A 65 -7.66 5.67 -15.37
C GLY A 65 -8.10 6.20 -14.01
N LEU A 66 -9.01 5.46 -13.35
CA LEU A 66 -9.49 5.81 -12.02
C LEU A 66 -8.34 5.75 -11.01
N SER A 67 -8.13 6.85 -10.29
CA SER A 67 -7.07 6.98 -9.30
C SER A 67 -7.62 7.54 -8.00
N LEU A 68 -7.08 7.07 -6.88
CA LEU A 68 -7.49 7.42 -5.53
C LEU A 68 -6.39 8.20 -4.83
N LYS A 69 -6.69 9.42 -4.41
CA LYS A 69 -5.73 10.23 -3.66
C LYS A 69 -5.63 9.78 -2.20
N LEU A 70 -4.42 9.90 -1.67
CA LEU A 70 -4.06 9.43 -0.32
C LEU A 70 -3.43 10.56 0.49
N ASP A 71 -3.89 10.72 1.74
CA ASP A 71 -3.27 11.59 2.73
C ASP A 71 -2.51 10.75 3.74
N GLY A 72 -1.21 10.99 3.89
CA GLY A 72 -0.41 10.32 4.91
C GLY A 72 -0.61 10.93 6.29
N LEU A 73 -0.69 10.08 7.31
CA LEU A 73 -0.96 10.49 8.69
C LEU A 73 0.26 10.40 9.64
N ASP A 74 1.27 9.60 9.29
CA ASP A 74 2.38 9.33 10.19
C ASP A 74 3.52 10.33 10.00
N GLU A 75 3.68 11.17 11.02
CA GLU A 75 4.68 12.23 11.06
C GLU A 75 6.10 11.69 10.84
N GLY A 76 6.85 12.33 9.95
CA GLY A 76 8.19 11.90 9.56
C GLY A 76 8.23 10.73 8.58
N PHE A 77 7.10 10.05 8.31
CA PHE A 77 7.06 8.86 7.45
C PHE A 77 6.34 9.08 6.13
N ASN A 78 5.15 9.70 6.13
CA ASN A 78 4.33 9.78 4.92
C ASN A 78 3.49 11.07 4.76
N THR A 79 3.62 12.05 5.65
CA THR A 79 2.82 13.30 5.63
C THR A 79 2.84 14.06 4.31
N ASN A 80 3.88 13.92 3.50
CA ASN A 80 3.99 14.64 2.22
C ASN A 80 3.31 13.87 1.07
N ALA A 81 2.59 12.78 1.35
CA ALA A 81 1.96 11.93 0.33
C ALA A 81 1.13 12.73 -0.70
N ARG A 82 0.33 13.69 -0.22
CA ARG A 82 -0.50 14.54 -1.09
C ARG A 82 0.34 15.41 -2.01
N GLU A 83 1.32 16.11 -1.47
CA GLU A 83 2.25 16.99 -2.20
C GLU A 83 3.11 16.22 -3.21
N ARG A 84 3.42 14.97 -2.86
CA ARG A 84 4.14 14.00 -3.70
C ARG A 84 3.27 13.34 -4.76
N CYS A 85 1.98 13.71 -4.84
CA CYS A 85 1.00 13.09 -5.74
C CYS A 85 0.93 11.57 -5.59
N ILE A 86 1.06 11.05 -4.37
CA ILE A 86 0.93 9.62 -4.07
C ILE A 86 -0.54 9.23 -4.13
N VAL A 87 -0.85 8.32 -5.05
CA VAL A 87 -2.22 7.85 -5.32
C VAL A 87 -2.22 6.33 -5.51
N MET A 88 -3.34 5.68 -5.22
CA MET A 88 -3.57 4.30 -5.68
C MET A 88 -4.16 4.34 -7.08
N HIS A 89 -3.62 3.55 -8.00
CA HIS A 89 -4.05 3.52 -9.40
C HIS A 89 -3.79 2.17 -10.07
N GLY A 90 -4.44 1.91 -11.22
CA GLY A 90 -4.17 0.74 -12.05
C GLY A 90 -2.85 0.86 -12.82
N ALA A 91 -2.16 -0.25 -13.04
CA ALA A 91 -0.99 -0.31 -13.92
C ALA A 91 -0.79 -1.68 -14.57
N GLU A 92 -0.57 -1.70 -15.89
CA GLU A 92 -0.27 -2.92 -16.67
C GLU A 92 0.93 -3.71 -16.12
N TYR A 93 1.90 -2.99 -15.55
CA TYR A 93 3.11 -3.59 -14.97
C TYR A 93 2.87 -4.24 -13.61
N ALA A 94 1.69 -4.07 -13.01
CA ALA A 94 1.28 -4.75 -11.79
C ALA A 94 0.60 -6.09 -12.13
N SER A 95 1.26 -6.92 -12.95
CA SER A 95 0.71 -8.18 -13.47
C SER A 95 1.71 -9.34 -13.38
N GLU A 96 1.19 -10.58 -13.41
CA GLU A 96 2.01 -11.81 -13.42
C GLU A 96 2.93 -11.86 -14.64
N SER A 97 2.43 -11.47 -15.82
CA SER A 97 3.24 -11.39 -17.03
C SER A 97 4.47 -10.49 -16.89
N THR A 98 4.41 -9.46 -16.04
CA THR A 98 5.56 -8.60 -15.76
C THR A 98 6.56 -9.31 -14.84
N ILE A 99 6.07 -10.05 -13.85
CA ILE A 99 6.91 -10.87 -12.97
C ILE A 99 7.65 -11.93 -13.79
N GLU A 100 6.98 -12.60 -14.73
CA GLU A 100 7.59 -13.60 -15.61
C GLU A 100 8.72 -13.01 -16.48
N LYS A 101 8.52 -11.79 -16.99
CA LYS A 101 9.49 -11.10 -17.87
C LYS A 101 10.67 -10.50 -17.12
N LEU A 102 10.42 -9.88 -15.96
CA LEU A 102 11.41 -9.09 -15.22
C LEU A 102 11.98 -9.81 -13.98
N GLY A 103 11.36 -10.90 -13.56
CA GLY A 103 11.66 -11.61 -12.31
C GLY A 103 11.00 -10.99 -11.07
N PHE A 104 10.38 -9.81 -11.19
CA PHE A 104 9.69 -9.09 -10.13
C PHE A 104 8.59 -8.18 -10.72
N LEU A 105 7.66 -7.71 -9.87
CA LEU A 105 6.55 -6.85 -10.30
C LEU A 105 7.08 -5.51 -10.79
N GLY A 106 6.41 -4.86 -11.74
CA GLY A 106 6.74 -3.49 -12.11
C GLY A 106 6.69 -2.51 -10.93
N ARG A 107 7.33 -1.36 -11.10
CA ARG A 107 7.54 -0.36 -10.04
C ARG A 107 7.05 1.01 -10.46
N SER A 108 6.44 1.71 -9.51
CA SER A 108 5.91 3.07 -9.68
C SER A 108 6.94 4.13 -9.26
N GLU A 109 6.52 5.38 -9.09
CA GLU A 109 7.32 6.46 -8.49
C GLU A 109 7.00 6.66 -7.00
N GLY A 110 6.41 5.65 -6.35
CA GLY A 110 6.07 5.65 -4.93
C GLY A 110 4.61 5.27 -4.66
N CYS A 111 3.76 5.46 -5.67
CA CYS A 111 2.34 5.10 -5.66
C CYS A 111 2.11 3.59 -5.48
N PRO A 112 1.13 3.17 -4.67
CA PRO A 112 0.64 1.79 -4.70
C PRO A 112 -0.12 1.53 -6.02
N ALA A 113 0.60 1.06 -7.04
CA ALA A 113 -0.04 0.63 -8.29
C ALA A 113 -0.48 -0.84 -8.22
N ILE A 114 -1.70 -1.12 -8.67
CA ILE A 114 -2.40 -2.41 -8.55
C ILE A 114 -2.87 -2.90 -9.93
N PRO A 115 -3.28 -4.18 -10.10
CA PRO A 115 -3.69 -4.70 -11.40
C PRO A 115 -4.86 -3.93 -12.02
N VAL A 116 -4.80 -3.70 -13.32
CA VAL A 116 -5.79 -2.88 -14.06
C VAL A 116 -7.18 -3.50 -14.02
N GLU A 117 -7.29 -4.81 -13.99
CA GLU A 117 -8.55 -5.55 -13.94
C GLU A 117 -9.25 -5.46 -12.57
N LEU A 118 -8.54 -5.06 -11.51
CA LEU A 118 -9.10 -4.95 -10.15
C LEU A 118 -9.20 -3.51 -9.65
N HIS A 119 -8.48 -2.57 -10.26
CA HIS A 119 -8.28 -1.25 -9.64
C HIS A 119 -9.57 -0.46 -9.44
N GLU A 120 -10.50 -0.49 -10.40
CA GLU A 120 -11.75 0.26 -10.28
C GLU A 120 -12.63 -0.29 -9.16
N ALA A 121 -12.74 -1.62 -9.08
CA ALA A 121 -13.51 -2.29 -8.04
C ALA A 121 -12.92 -2.01 -6.66
N ILE A 122 -11.60 -2.17 -6.49
CA ILE A 122 -10.90 -1.90 -5.23
C ILE A 122 -11.06 -0.42 -4.84
N ILE A 123 -10.74 0.52 -5.73
CA ILE A 123 -10.82 1.96 -5.46
C ILE A 123 -12.25 2.36 -5.06
N SER A 124 -13.27 1.85 -5.76
CA SER A 124 -14.67 2.16 -5.45
C SER A 124 -15.11 1.68 -4.07
N GLN A 125 -14.55 0.57 -3.58
CA GLN A 125 -14.82 0.09 -2.23
C GLN A 125 -14.20 0.99 -1.16
N VAL A 126 -12.99 1.50 -1.41
CA VAL A 126 -12.18 2.18 -0.38
C VAL A 126 -12.25 3.71 -0.43
N ALA A 127 -12.65 4.32 -1.53
CA ALA A 127 -12.60 5.78 -1.70
C ALA A 127 -13.41 6.54 -0.64
N GLY A 128 -12.77 7.52 0.00
CA GLY A 128 -13.39 8.41 1.00
C GLY A 128 -13.91 7.75 2.29
N LYS A 129 -13.65 6.47 2.51
CA LYS A 129 -14.28 5.66 3.57
C LYS A 129 -13.32 5.02 4.55
N THR A 130 -12.02 4.93 4.24
CA THR A 130 -11.14 3.99 4.94
C THR A 130 -9.70 4.50 5.11
N CYS A 131 -8.87 3.66 5.72
CA CYS A 131 -7.43 3.82 5.83
C CYS A 131 -6.69 2.72 5.07
N ILE A 132 -5.48 3.04 4.63
CA ILE A 132 -4.51 2.07 4.13
C ILE A 132 -3.34 2.04 5.09
N PHE A 133 -2.91 0.85 5.52
CA PHE A 133 -1.69 0.68 6.28
C PHE A 133 -0.61 0.02 5.42
N VAL A 134 0.51 0.72 5.23
CA VAL A 134 1.67 0.23 4.48
C VAL A 134 2.73 -0.27 5.44
N ASN A 135 2.69 -1.56 5.77
CA ASN A 135 3.75 -2.21 6.57
C ASN A 135 5.07 -2.28 5.77
N ALA A 136 6.21 -1.99 6.41
CA ALA A 136 7.53 -2.01 5.79
C ALA A 136 8.63 -2.29 6.84
N PRO A 137 9.79 -2.84 6.43
CA PRO A 137 10.90 -3.15 7.32
C PRO A 137 11.70 -1.88 7.69
N VAL A 138 11.05 -0.93 8.35
CA VAL A 138 11.64 0.35 8.81
C VAL A 138 11.78 0.29 10.32
N GLY A 139 13.01 0.06 10.80
CA GLY A 139 13.28 -0.24 12.21
C GLY A 139 12.92 0.88 13.20
N ASN A 140 12.83 2.13 12.74
CA ASN A 140 12.45 3.28 13.57
C ASN A 140 11.00 3.75 13.31
N TYR A 141 10.17 2.97 12.63
CA TYR A 141 8.78 3.34 12.34
C TYR A 141 7.99 3.57 13.64
N LYS A 142 7.29 4.71 13.70
CA LYS A 142 6.43 5.10 14.82
C LYS A 142 5.14 5.69 14.26
N SER A 143 4.04 5.44 14.95
CA SER A 143 2.72 5.94 14.58
C SER A 143 1.91 6.25 15.82
N ALA A 144 1.20 7.37 15.81
CA ALA A 144 0.22 7.69 16.84
C ALA A 144 -1.02 6.77 16.79
N TYR A 145 -1.19 6.05 15.67
CA TYR A 145 -2.35 5.20 15.38
C TYR A 145 -2.05 3.70 15.56
N LEU A 146 -0.79 3.32 15.82
CA LEU A 146 -0.39 1.94 16.04
C LEU A 146 0.12 1.71 17.46
N ASN A 147 -0.63 0.94 18.25
CA ASN A 147 -0.12 0.37 19.49
C ASN A 147 0.25 -1.11 19.26
N GLN A 148 1.53 -1.37 18.99
CA GLN A 148 2.03 -2.72 18.70
C GLN A 148 1.85 -3.67 19.88
N ASN A 149 2.07 -3.21 21.11
CA ASN A 149 1.91 -4.04 22.31
C ASN A 149 0.45 -4.50 22.45
N LYS A 150 -0.50 -3.59 22.26
CA LYS A 150 -1.92 -3.94 22.29
C LYS A 150 -2.28 -4.89 21.15
N ALA A 151 -1.80 -4.64 19.93
CA ALA A 151 -2.06 -5.52 18.78
C ALA A 151 -1.56 -6.95 19.01
N VAL A 152 -0.34 -7.11 19.54
CA VAL A 152 0.23 -8.42 19.88
C VAL A 152 -0.56 -9.08 20.99
N GLN A 153 -0.93 -8.33 22.04
CA GLN A 153 -1.73 -8.88 23.14
C GLN A 153 -3.08 -9.42 22.66
N GLU A 154 -3.81 -8.69 21.81
CA GLU A 154 -5.08 -9.15 21.26
C GLU A 154 -4.89 -10.38 20.35
N PHE A 155 -3.89 -10.37 19.47
CA PHE A 155 -3.59 -11.53 18.62
C PHE A 155 -3.28 -12.79 19.45
N MET A 156 -2.50 -12.65 20.52
CA MET A 156 -2.15 -13.75 21.42
C MET A 156 -3.34 -14.24 22.24
N LYS A 157 -4.34 -13.39 22.52
CA LYS A 157 -5.60 -13.83 23.15
C LYS A 157 -6.40 -14.68 22.18
N ASP A 158 -6.55 -14.23 20.94
CA ASP A 158 -7.31 -14.97 19.91
C ASP A 158 -6.72 -16.36 19.64
N GLN A 159 -5.38 -16.49 19.67
CA GLN A 159 -4.72 -17.81 19.51
C GLN A 159 -4.83 -18.74 20.72
N LYS A 160 -5.14 -18.22 21.92
CA LYS A 160 -5.34 -19.06 23.11
C LYS A 160 -6.73 -19.70 23.18
N PHE A 161 -7.62 -19.37 22.24
CA PHE A 161 -8.98 -19.91 22.15
C PHE A 161 -9.25 -20.63 20.81
N SER A 162 -8.20 -20.96 20.03
CA SER A 162 -8.29 -21.77 18.80
C SER A 162 -7.64 -23.13 18.97
#